data_AF-A0A1Y3BS49-F1
#
_entry.id   AF-A0A1Y3BS49-F1
#
_cell.length_a   1.000
_cell.length_b   1.000
_cell.length_c   1.000
_cell.angle_alpha   90.00
_cell.angle_beta   90.00
_cell.angle_gamma   90.00
#
_symmetry.space_group_name_H-M   'P 1'
#
loop_
_entity.id
_entity.type
_entity.pdbx_description
1 polymer ?
#
loop_
_entity_poly.entity_id
_entity_poly.type
_entity_poly.pdbx_seq_one_letter_code
_entity_poly.pdbx_strand_id
1 'polypeptide(L)'
;MCLFCTIACGVWETLTGQYFRIYLPWDHVVPSNPTSGATIISILIFFSYAIVLNTVVPISLYVSVEIIRFFHSLWINWDIKMYYEPMDTPAKARTTTLNEELGQIQYIFSDKTGTLTQNIMTFNKCTIMGEHYGDIMNDRGEPLEINENTPPVDFSSNPLYEKKFRFYDPKLLNEVQQ
;
A
#
# COMPACT_ATOMS: atom_id res chain seq x y z
N MET A 1 -25.47 12.15 -19.71
CA MET A 1 -25.24 13.45 -20.39
C MET A 1 -25.67 13.42 -21.85
N CYS A 2 -25.08 12.60 -22.73
CA CYS A 2 -25.47 12.58 -24.17
C CYS A 2 -26.96 12.31 -24.41
N LEU A 3 -27.55 11.31 -23.73
CA LEU A 3 -28.99 11.00 -23.83
C LEU A 3 -29.90 12.16 -23.42
N PHE A 4 -29.50 12.91 -22.38
CA PHE A 4 -30.24 14.08 -21.93
C PHE A 4 -30.19 15.20 -22.98
N CYS A 5 -29.00 15.47 -23.53
CA CYS A 5 -28.84 16.46 -24.62
C CYS A 5 -29.64 16.06 -25.87
N THR A 6 -29.68 14.76 -26.21
CA THR A 6 -30.47 14.23 -27.33
C THR A 6 -31.97 14.43 -27.13
N ILE A 7 -32.50 14.10 -25.94
CA ILE A 7 -33.92 14.29 -25.64
C ILE A 7 -34.27 15.78 -25.64
N ALA A 8 -33.44 16.62 -25.02
CA ALA A 8 -33.63 18.07 -25.00
C ALA A 8 -33.63 18.66 -26.42
N CYS A 9 -32.73 18.20 -27.29
CA CYS A 9 -32.66 18.63 -28.68
C CYS A 9 -33.85 18.13 -29.50
N GLY A 10 -34.31 16.89 -29.30
CA GLY A 10 -35.51 16.37 -29.96
C GLY A 10 -36.79 17.09 -29.55
N VAL A 11 -36.92 17.45 -28.27
CA VAL A 11 -38.03 18.27 -27.76
C VAL A 11 -37.96 19.68 -28.34
N TRP A 12 -36.79 20.30 -28.37
CA TRP A 12 -36.58 21.62 -28.96
C TRP A 12 -36.90 21.65 -30.46
N GLU A 13 -36.46 20.65 -31.21
CA GLU A 13 -36.68 20.56 -32.65
C GLU A 13 -38.17 20.37 -32.99
N THR A 14 -38.88 19.64 -32.13
CA THR A 14 -40.32 19.40 -32.27
C THR A 14 -41.16 20.65 -31.92
N LEU A 15 -40.78 21.41 -30.90
CA LEU A 15 -41.55 22.57 -30.43
C LEU A 15 -41.20 23.87 -31.16
N THR A 16 -39.90 24.16 -31.32
CA THR A 16 -39.41 25.44 -31.85
C THR A 16 -38.74 25.28 -33.22
N GLY A 17 -38.06 24.16 -33.46
CA GLY A 17 -37.29 23.91 -34.69
C GLY A 17 -38.11 23.99 -35.98
N GLN A 18 -39.40 23.64 -35.93
CA GLN A 18 -40.29 23.78 -37.10
C GLN A 18 -40.47 25.24 -37.55
N TYR A 19 -40.57 26.19 -36.62
CA TYR A 19 -40.71 27.62 -36.95
C TYR A 19 -39.41 28.20 -37.52
N PHE A 20 -38.26 27.68 -37.07
CA PHE A 20 -36.95 28.17 -37.48
C PHE A 20 -36.48 27.65 -38.85
N ARG A 21 -37.21 26.70 -39.45
CA ARG A 21 -36.89 26.11 -40.76
C ARG A 21 -36.85 27.14 -41.90
N ILE A 22 -37.51 28.29 -41.74
CA ILE A 22 -37.48 29.41 -42.69
C ILE A 22 -36.09 30.07 -42.74
N TYR A 23 -35.39 30.10 -41.60
CA TYR A 23 -34.08 30.75 -41.48
C TYR A 23 -32.92 29.77 -41.61
N LEU A 24 -33.12 28.49 -41.28
CA LEU A 24 -32.12 27.44 -41.39
C LEU A 24 -32.74 26.16 -42.00
N PRO A 25 -32.68 25.99 -43.33
CA PRO A 25 -33.19 24.79 -43.98
C PRO A 25 -32.32 23.57 -43.65
N TRP A 26 -32.97 22.41 -43.44
CA TRP A 26 -32.27 21.15 -43.20
C TRP A 26 -31.53 20.67 -44.45
N ASP A 27 -30.40 20.00 -44.23
CA ASP A 27 -29.58 19.41 -45.29
C ASP A 27 -30.32 18.27 -46.01
N HIS A 28 -29.95 17.96 -47.25
CA HIS A 28 -30.62 16.97 -48.11
C HIS A 28 -30.65 15.53 -47.52
N VAL A 29 -29.81 15.27 -46.52
CA VAL A 29 -29.74 14.01 -45.77
C VAL A 29 -30.92 13.83 -44.81
N VAL A 30 -31.60 14.92 -44.43
CA VAL A 30 -32.73 14.90 -43.50
C VAL A 30 -34.06 14.95 -44.26
N PRO A 31 -34.97 13.99 -44.06
CA PRO A 31 -36.24 13.95 -44.77
C PRO A 31 -37.10 15.19 -44.46
N SER A 32 -37.85 15.66 -45.46
CA SER A 32 -38.71 16.85 -45.37
C SER A 32 -39.85 16.69 -44.35
N ASN A 33 -40.23 15.45 -44.03
CA ASN A 33 -41.21 15.12 -43.00
C ASN A 33 -40.75 15.63 -41.62
N PRO A 34 -41.54 16.50 -40.94
CA PRO A 34 -41.11 17.15 -39.70
C PRO A 34 -40.79 16.19 -38.56
N THR A 35 -41.58 15.12 -38.41
CA THR A 35 -41.38 14.10 -37.36
C THR A 35 -40.16 13.23 -37.65
N SER A 36 -40.00 12.75 -38.88
CA SER A 36 -38.89 11.89 -39.28
C SER A 36 -37.54 12.62 -39.32
N GLY A 37 -37.51 13.91 -39.66
CA GLY A 37 -36.25 14.64 -39.64
C GLY A 37 -35.84 15.07 -38.23
N ALA A 38 -36.78 15.40 -37.34
CA ALA A 38 -36.46 15.68 -35.94
C ALA A 38 -35.84 14.45 -35.23
N THR A 39 -36.30 13.24 -35.55
CA THR A 39 -35.71 12.01 -35.01
C THR A 39 -34.31 11.74 -35.54
N ILE A 40 -34.06 11.94 -36.84
CA ILE A 40 -32.74 11.77 -37.45
C ILE A 40 -31.74 12.81 -36.89
N ILE A 41 -32.15 14.07 -36.78
CA ILE A 41 -31.34 15.14 -36.18
C ILE A 41 -30.97 14.79 -34.74
N SER A 42 -31.95 14.34 -33.94
CA SER A 42 -31.71 13.93 -32.55
C SER A 42 -30.68 12.80 -32.44
N ILE A 43 -30.72 11.82 -33.35
CA ILE A 43 -29.75 10.72 -33.41
C ILE A 43 -28.37 11.22 -33.84
N LEU A 44 -28.26 12.12 -34.82
CA LEU A 44 -26.97 12.68 -35.23
C LEU A 44 -26.33 13.52 -34.13
N ILE A 45 -27.15 14.30 -33.41
CA ILE A 45 -26.74 15.07 -32.23
C ILE A 45 -26.26 14.17 -31.09
N PHE A 46 -26.84 12.98 -30.92
CA PHE A 46 -26.33 12.00 -29.96
C PHE A 46 -24.87 11.64 -30.25
N PHE A 47 -24.54 11.29 -31.49
CA PHE A 47 -23.17 10.95 -31.89
C PHE A 47 -22.24 12.16 -31.87
N SER A 48 -22.72 13.35 -32.24
CA SER A 48 -21.96 14.59 -32.16
C SER A 48 -21.53 14.90 -30.72
N TYR A 49 -22.46 14.87 -29.77
CA TYR A 49 -22.13 15.07 -28.36
C TYR A 49 -21.30 13.94 -27.76
N ALA A 50 -21.44 12.70 -28.24
CA ALA A 50 -20.56 11.60 -27.83
C ALA A 50 -19.09 11.88 -28.21
N ILE A 51 -18.84 12.42 -29.40
CA ILE A 51 -17.49 12.80 -29.84
C ILE A 51 -16.96 13.98 -29.01
N VAL A 52 -17.78 15.01 -28.79
CA VAL A 52 -17.38 16.19 -28.00
C VAL A 52 -17.07 15.81 -26.54
N LEU A 53 -17.91 14.99 -25.92
CA LEU A 53 -17.78 14.56 -24.52
C LEU A 53 -16.73 13.45 -24.32
N ASN A 54 -16.17 12.88 -25.39
CA ASN A 54 -15.05 11.93 -25.28
C ASN A 54 -13.83 12.55 -24.56
N THR A 55 -13.73 13.88 -24.55
CA THR A 55 -12.70 14.63 -23.83
C THR A 55 -12.92 14.69 -22.30
N VAL A 56 -14.11 14.35 -21.80
CA VAL A 56 -14.44 14.37 -20.36
C VAL A 56 -13.63 13.31 -19.60
N VAL A 57 -13.39 12.16 -20.22
CA VAL A 57 -12.49 11.14 -19.68
C VAL A 57 -11.24 11.11 -20.55
N PRO A 58 -10.23 11.95 -20.24
CA PRO A 58 -9.04 12.01 -21.06
C PRO A 58 -8.29 10.67 -20.97
N ILE A 59 -7.94 10.13 -22.13
CA ILE A 59 -7.16 8.89 -22.25
C ILE A 59 -5.82 9.00 -21.50
N SER A 60 -5.28 10.22 -21.40
CA SER A 60 -4.05 10.51 -20.65
C SER A 60 -4.17 10.29 -19.15
N LEU A 61 -5.34 10.42 -18.53
CA LEU A 61 -5.49 10.24 -17.07
C LEU A 61 -5.09 8.83 -16.65
N TYR A 62 -5.51 7.82 -17.42
CA TYR A 62 -5.16 6.43 -17.16
C TYR A 62 -3.65 6.22 -17.17
N VAL A 63 -2.98 6.70 -18.22
CA VAL A 63 -1.52 6.59 -18.37
C VAL A 63 -0.78 7.39 -17.29
N SER A 64 -1.27 8.58 -16.93
CA SER A 64 -0.69 9.39 -15.86
C SER A 64 -0.73 8.68 -14.51
N VAL A 65 -1.85 8.03 -14.16
CA VAL A 65 -1.97 7.26 -12.92
C VAL A 65 -1.00 6.08 -12.90
N GLU A 66 -0.84 5.37 -14.01
CA GLU A 66 0.14 4.28 -14.12
C GLU A 66 1.58 4.76 -13.92
N ILE A 67 1.93 5.90 -14.52
CA ILE A 67 3.26 6.51 -14.36
C ILE A 67 3.52 6.94 -12.92
N ILE A 68 2.53 7.53 -12.24
CA ILE A 68 2.66 7.91 -10.82
C ILE A 68 2.88 6.67 -9.95
N ARG A 69 2.10 5.60 -10.16
CA ARG A 69 2.26 4.33 -9.45
C ARG A 69 3.64 3.70 -9.68
N PHE A 70 4.17 3.82 -10.88
CA PHE A 70 5.53 3.40 -11.20
C PHE A 70 6.57 4.21 -10.41
N PHE A 71 6.49 5.53 -10.40
CA PHE A 71 7.41 6.36 -9.61
C PHE A 71 7.33 6.08 -8.10
N HIS A 72 6.13 5.90 -7.55
CA HIS A 72 5.97 5.49 -6.14
C HIS A 72 6.67 4.16 -5.84
N SER A 73 6.60 3.19 -6.74
CA SER A 73 7.31 1.91 -6.55
C SER A 73 8.84 2.08 -6.53
N LEU A 74 9.38 2.98 -7.35
CA LEU A 74 10.81 3.29 -7.34
C LEU A 74 11.21 3.98 -6.04
N TRP A 75 10.36 4.88 -5.53
CA TRP A 75 10.60 5.55 -4.25
C TRP A 75 10.73 4.55 -3.11
N ILE A 76 9.82 3.58 -3.02
CA ILE A 76 9.87 2.50 -2.01
C ILE A 76 11.19 1.72 -2.12
N ASN A 77 11.62 1.41 -3.35
CA ASN A 77 12.86 0.65 -3.58
C ASN A 77 14.13 1.42 -3.21
N TRP A 78 14.10 2.75 -3.25
CA TRP A 78 15.25 3.61 -2.94
C TRP A 78 15.30 4.08 -1.49
N ASP A 79 14.32 3.72 -0.66
CA ASP A 79 14.30 4.14 0.74
C ASP A 79 15.35 3.40 1.58
N ILE A 80 16.36 4.14 2.03
CA ILE A 80 17.45 3.63 2.87
C ILE A 80 16.93 3.18 4.24
N LYS A 81 15.82 3.72 4.73
CA LYS A 81 15.25 3.31 6.03
C LYS A 81 14.66 1.90 6.00
N MET A 82 14.30 1.41 4.83
CA MET A 82 13.77 0.05 4.64
C MET A 82 14.82 -0.92 4.10
N TYR A 83 16.10 -0.55 4.15
CA TYR A 83 17.22 -1.40 3.75
C TYR A 83 17.73 -2.21 4.94
N TYR A 84 17.83 -3.53 4.78
CA TYR A 84 18.33 -4.44 5.79
C TYR A 84 19.81 -4.76 5.54
N GLU A 85 20.69 -4.07 6.26
CA GLU A 85 22.15 -4.15 6.14
C GLU A 85 22.74 -5.57 6.35
N PRO A 86 22.32 -6.36 7.37
CA PRO A 86 22.95 -7.66 7.63
C PRO A 86 22.84 -8.68 6.50
N MET A 87 21.85 -8.52 5.61
CA MET A 87 21.63 -9.41 4.46
C MET A 87 21.67 -8.66 3.11
N ASP A 88 22.13 -7.41 3.09
CA ASP A 88 22.17 -6.56 1.90
C ASP A 88 20.86 -6.58 1.10
N THR A 89 19.73 -6.48 1.80
CA THR A 89 18.41 -6.68 1.20
C THR A 89 17.60 -5.38 1.24
N PRO A 90 17.38 -4.70 0.11
CA PRO A 90 16.50 -3.54 0.04
C PRO A 90 15.02 -3.93 -0.03
N ALA A 91 14.14 -3.01 0.34
CA ALA A 91 12.71 -3.13 0.04
C ALA A 91 12.50 -3.23 -1.48
N LYS A 92 11.61 -4.13 -1.91
CA LYS A 92 11.34 -4.36 -3.33
C LYS A 92 9.84 -4.46 -3.60
N ALA A 93 9.28 -3.41 -4.18
CA ALA A 93 7.92 -3.39 -4.71
C ALA A 93 7.85 -4.23 -5.99
N ARG A 94 7.16 -5.38 -5.92
CA ARG A 94 6.97 -6.29 -7.08
C ARG A 94 5.74 -5.96 -7.91
N THR A 95 4.80 -5.20 -7.35
CA THR A 95 3.53 -4.85 -7.99
C THR A 95 3.25 -3.37 -7.77
N THR A 96 3.17 -2.59 -8.85
CA THR A 96 3.02 -1.13 -8.80
C THR A 96 1.59 -0.67 -8.48
N THR A 97 0.59 -1.52 -8.75
CA THR A 97 -0.84 -1.18 -8.59
C THR A 97 -1.30 -1.17 -7.14
N LEU A 98 -0.61 -1.90 -6.25
CA LEU A 98 -1.00 -2.08 -4.85
C LEU A 98 -0.44 -1.00 -3.92
N ASN A 99 0.37 -0.08 -4.43
CA ASN A 99 1.04 0.94 -3.61
C ASN A 99 0.03 1.84 -2.86
N GLU A 100 -1.12 2.12 -3.45
CA GLU A 100 -2.19 2.94 -2.84
C GLU A 100 -2.98 2.15 -1.79
N GLU A 101 -3.17 0.85 -2.01
CA GLU A 101 -3.88 -0.04 -1.08
C GLU A 101 -3.10 -0.22 0.23
N LEU A 102 -1.77 -0.15 0.19
CA LEU A 102 -0.92 -0.16 1.39
C LEU A 102 -1.28 0.98 2.36
N GLY A 103 -1.77 2.12 1.88
CA GLY A 103 -2.24 3.23 2.71
C GLY A 103 -3.61 3.01 3.36
N GLN A 104 -4.34 1.96 2.96
CA GLN A 104 -5.71 1.66 3.38
C GLN A 104 -5.84 0.36 4.18
N ILE A 105 -4.71 -0.25 4.58
CA ILE A 105 -4.72 -1.50 5.34
C ILE A 105 -5.35 -1.30 6.73
N GLN A 106 -6.19 -2.24 7.16
CA GLN A 106 -6.83 -2.23 8.49
C GLN A 106 -6.40 -3.43 9.35
N TYR A 107 -6.06 -4.55 8.72
CA TYR A 107 -5.71 -5.78 9.41
C TYR A 107 -4.40 -6.31 8.85
N ILE A 108 -3.49 -6.70 9.75
CA ILE A 108 -2.22 -7.35 9.42
C ILE A 108 -2.29 -8.77 9.95
N PHE A 109 -2.28 -9.74 9.03
CA PHE A 109 -2.09 -11.14 9.38
C PHE A 109 -0.59 -11.42 9.34
N SER A 110 -0.03 -11.81 10.48
CA SER A 110 1.39 -12.08 10.63
C SER A 110 1.63 -13.55 10.95
N ASP A 111 2.64 -14.14 10.33
CA ASP A 111 3.11 -15.48 10.69
C ASP A 111 4.02 -15.41 11.93
N LYS A 112 4.02 -16.45 12.75
CA LYS A 112 4.83 -16.48 13.97
C LYS A 112 6.31 -16.70 13.63
N THR A 113 6.60 -17.78 12.92
CA THR A 113 7.97 -18.25 12.73
C THR A 113 8.57 -17.60 11.48
N GLY A 114 9.73 -16.97 11.63
CA GLY A 114 10.40 -16.30 10.51
C GLY A 114 9.88 -14.89 10.19
N THR A 115 8.78 -14.45 10.81
CA THR A 115 8.33 -13.04 10.77
C THR A 115 8.42 -12.40 12.16
N LEU A 116 7.68 -12.89 13.16
CA LEU A 116 7.73 -12.34 14.51
C LEU A 116 8.96 -12.80 15.29
N THR A 117 9.34 -14.06 15.12
CA THR A 117 10.48 -14.64 15.84
C THR A 117 11.57 -15.08 14.88
N GLN A 118 12.81 -14.74 15.19
CA GLN A 118 13.98 -15.40 14.63
C GLN A 118 14.01 -16.85 15.13
N ASN A 119 14.43 -17.79 14.29
CA ASN A 119 14.54 -19.21 14.67
C ASN A 119 15.78 -19.48 15.54
N ILE A 120 15.89 -18.74 16.64
CA ILE A 120 17.01 -18.79 17.59
C ILE A 120 16.39 -18.75 18.99
N MET A 121 16.64 -19.80 19.78
CA MET A 121 16.20 -19.89 21.16
C MET A 121 17.37 -19.56 22.07
N THR A 122 17.26 -18.51 22.87
CA THR A 122 18.27 -18.10 23.84
C THR A 122 17.80 -18.40 25.25
N PHE A 123 18.70 -18.94 26.07
CA PHE A 123 18.45 -19.05 27.50
C PHE A 123 18.54 -17.66 28.13
N ASN A 124 17.51 -17.26 28.88
CA ASN A 124 17.42 -15.93 29.45
C ASN A 124 17.45 -15.97 30.99
N LYS A 125 16.54 -16.74 31.60
CA LYS A 125 16.38 -16.82 33.05
C LYS A 125 16.07 -18.26 33.47
N CYS A 126 16.43 -18.61 34.70
CA CYS A 126 16.02 -19.86 35.32
C CYS A 126 15.76 -19.68 36.81
N THR A 127 15.19 -20.72 37.43
CA THR A 127 14.99 -20.78 38.87
C THR A 127 15.42 -22.15 39.36
N ILE A 128 16.32 -22.19 40.34
CA ILE A 128 16.89 -23.41 40.91
C ILE A 128 16.67 -23.35 42.43
N MET A 129 16.04 -24.37 43.01
CA MET A 129 15.72 -24.44 44.45
C MET A 129 15.00 -23.21 45.04
N GLY A 130 14.26 -22.46 44.21
CA GLY A 130 13.53 -21.25 44.64
C GLY A 130 14.31 -19.95 44.48
N GLU A 131 15.59 -20.01 44.09
CA GLU A 131 16.41 -18.85 43.76
C GLU A 131 16.28 -18.51 42.27
N HIS A 132 16.10 -17.21 41.97
CA HIS A 132 15.93 -16.70 40.61
C HIS A 132 17.26 -16.20 40.04
N TYR A 133 17.59 -16.62 38.81
CA TYR A 133 18.81 -16.22 38.10
C TYR A 133 18.48 -15.55 36.77
N GLY A 134 19.30 -14.57 36.41
CA GLY A 134 19.14 -13.77 35.18
C GLY A 134 18.47 -12.41 35.40
N ASP A 135 18.12 -12.08 36.64
CA ASP A 135 17.69 -10.73 37.04
C ASP A 135 18.88 -9.95 37.61
N ILE A 136 19.48 -9.12 36.76
CA ILE A 136 20.57 -8.23 37.18
C ILE A 136 19.94 -7.02 37.87
N MET A 137 20.37 -6.73 39.09
CA MET A 137 19.93 -5.54 39.82
C MET A 137 21.01 -4.47 39.79
N ASN A 138 20.63 -3.22 39.56
CA ASN A 138 21.50 -2.06 39.74
C ASN A 138 21.86 -1.87 41.23
N ASP A 139 22.89 -1.07 41.53
CA ASP A 139 23.27 -0.66 42.90
C ASP A 139 22.12 -0.01 43.69
N ARG A 140 21.05 0.42 42.99
CA ARG A 140 19.82 1.00 43.54
C ARG A 140 18.70 -0.02 43.80
N GLY A 141 18.91 -1.30 43.49
CA GLY A 141 17.91 -2.37 43.65
C GLY A 141 16.85 -2.44 42.54
N GLU A 142 17.08 -1.79 41.40
CA GLU A 142 16.17 -1.80 40.24
C GLU A 142 16.62 -2.86 39.21
N PRO A 143 15.69 -3.53 38.51
CA PRO A 143 16.04 -4.47 37.45
C PRO A 143 16.69 -3.74 36.28
N LEU A 144 17.88 -4.19 35.87
CA LEU A 144 18.58 -3.69 34.69
C LEU A 144 17.99 -4.29 33.43
N GLU A 145 17.71 -3.43 32.45
CA GLU A 145 17.48 -3.88 31.08
C GLU A 145 18.81 -4.27 30.43
N ILE A 146 18.91 -5.53 30.03
CA ILE A 146 20.08 -6.06 29.33
C ILE A 146 20.14 -5.40 27.95
N ASN A 147 21.20 -4.64 27.70
CA ASN A 147 21.45 -3.97 26.43
C ASN A 147 22.74 -4.52 25.80
N GLU A 148 23.05 -4.16 24.55
CA GLU A 148 24.25 -4.62 23.85
C GLU A 148 25.56 -4.25 24.56
N ASN A 149 25.52 -3.24 25.44
CA ASN A 149 26.67 -2.75 26.21
C ASN A 149 26.90 -3.50 27.54
N THR A 150 25.97 -4.35 28.00
CA THR A 150 26.20 -5.11 29.24
C THR A 150 27.19 -6.25 28.97
N PRO A 151 28.31 -6.34 29.70
CA PRO A 151 29.29 -7.39 29.47
C PRO A 151 28.71 -8.76 29.86
N PRO A 152 28.80 -9.79 28.98
CA PRO A 152 28.39 -11.13 29.34
C PRO A 152 29.39 -11.75 30.33
N VAL A 153 28.90 -12.68 31.14
CA VAL A 153 29.72 -13.51 32.03
C VAL A 153 30.60 -14.44 31.19
N ASP A 154 31.86 -14.59 31.61
CA ASP A 154 32.80 -15.47 30.95
C ASP A 154 32.60 -16.93 31.38
N PHE A 155 32.27 -17.78 30.41
CA PHE A 155 32.11 -19.22 30.59
C PHE A 155 33.32 -20.03 30.13
N SER A 156 34.47 -19.38 29.84
CA SER A 156 35.69 -20.05 29.34
C SER A 156 36.20 -21.18 30.24
N SER A 157 35.84 -21.18 31.53
CA SER A 157 36.16 -22.27 32.46
C SER A 157 35.46 -23.60 32.12
N ASN A 158 34.33 -23.59 31.41
CA ASN A 158 33.58 -24.79 31.05
C ASN A 158 34.00 -25.28 29.66
N PRO A 159 34.56 -26.49 29.47
CA PRO A 159 34.99 -26.98 28.15
C PRO A 159 33.85 -27.20 27.15
N LEU A 160 32.59 -27.28 27.61
CA LEU A 160 31.41 -27.54 26.77
C LEU A 160 30.59 -26.27 26.46
N TYR A 161 31.10 -25.07 26.75
CA TYR A 161 30.36 -23.84 26.50
C TYR A 161 30.22 -23.51 25.01
N GLU A 162 29.07 -22.95 24.64
CA GLU A 162 28.87 -22.40 23.31
C GLU A 162 29.38 -20.96 23.25
N LYS A 163 30.23 -20.63 22.26
CA LYS A 163 30.83 -19.30 22.12
C LYS A 163 29.82 -18.15 21.90
N LYS A 164 28.63 -18.47 21.40
CA LYS A 164 27.54 -17.52 21.19
C LYS A 164 26.61 -17.38 22.38
N PHE A 165 26.72 -18.27 23.37
CA PHE A 165 25.93 -18.21 24.58
C PHE A 165 26.31 -16.97 25.37
N ARG A 166 25.31 -16.14 25.67
CA ARG A 166 25.48 -14.92 26.47
C ARG A 166 24.53 -15.01 27.65
N PHE A 167 25.10 -14.93 28.84
CA PHE A 167 24.38 -14.84 30.10
C PHE A 167 25.06 -13.78 30.95
N TYR A 168 24.28 -13.05 31.74
CA TYR A 168 24.75 -11.79 32.34
C TYR A 168 24.76 -11.83 33.87
N ASP A 169 24.11 -12.81 34.48
CA ASP A 169 24.07 -12.92 35.95
C ASP A 169 25.24 -13.78 36.46
N PRO A 170 26.20 -13.20 37.20
CA PRO A 170 27.35 -13.93 37.73
C PRO A 170 26.98 -14.85 38.90
N LYS A 171 25.81 -14.67 39.55
CA LYS A 171 25.39 -15.50 40.70
C LYS A 171 25.32 -16.98 40.32
N LEU A 172 24.74 -17.26 39.16
CA LEU A 172 24.62 -18.62 38.66
C LEU A 172 25.99 -19.29 38.47
N LEU A 173 26.97 -18.56 37.92
CA LEU A 173 28.30 -19.11 37.70
C LEU A 173 29.00 -19.39 39.03
N ASN A 174 28.90 -18.46 39.98
CA ASN A 174 29.52 -18.59 41.30
C ASN A 174 28.97 -19.78 42.09
N GLU A 175 27.67 -20.06 41.98
CA GLU A 175 27.07 -21.22 42.66
C GLU A 175 27.41 -22.56 42.00
N VAL A 176 27.57 -22.59 40.67
CA VAL A 176 27.95 -23.82 39.95
C VAL A 176 29.43 -24.18 40.17
N GLN A 177 30.27 -23.22 40.55
CA GLN A 177 31.70 -23.43 40.80
C GLN A 177 32.04 -23.79 42.25
N GLN A 178 31.09 -23.75 43.18
CA GLN A 178 31.26 -24.25 44.56
C GLN A 178 31.11 -25.77 44.64
#